data_AF-A0A7K4D7S6-F1
#
_entry.id   AF-A0A7K4D7S6-F1
#
_cell.length_a   1.000
_cell.length_b   1.000
_cell.length_c   1.000
_cell.angle_alpha   90.00
_cell.angle_beta   90.00
_cell.angle_gamma   90.00
#
_symmetry.space_group_name_H-M   'P 1'
#
loop_
_entity.id
_entity.type
_entity.pdbx_description
1 polymer ?
#
loop_
_entity_poly.entity_id
_entity_poly.type
_entity_poly.pdbx_seq_one_letter_code
_entity_poly.pdbx_strand_id
1 'polypeptide(L)'
;MNGTAEIERRLLINKPNFTGYQKAILESKKRFTITEASTKSGKTFSHIFWLFELAHRIMPGQEVWWIAPIYSQAEIAFKRM
;
A
#
# COMPACT_ATOMS: atom_id res chain seq x y z
N MET A 1 5.76 -5.62 43.02
CA MET A 1 6.28 -4.90 41.84
C MET A 1 6.36 -5.91 40.71
N ASN A 2 5.28 -6.08 39.94
CA ASN A 2 5.27 -7.01 38.81
C ASN A 2 5.40 -6.18 37.53
N GLY A 3 6.63 -6.05 37.05
CA GLY A 3 6.91 -5.53 35.73
C GLY A 3 6.46 -6.55 34.69
N THR A 4 5.29 -6.31 34.09
CA THR A 4 4.91 -6.94 32.83
C THR A 4 5.90 -6.48 31.78
N ALA A 5 6.81 -7.38 31.37
CA ALA A 5 7.66 -7.16 30.22
C ALA A 5 6.77 -7.08 28.98
N GLU A 6 6.57 -5.86 28.48
CA GLU A 6 5.85 -5.59 27.25
C GLU A 6 6.67 -6.20 26.10
N ILE A 7 6.15 -7.25 25.47
CA ILE A 7 6.81 -7.88 24.33
C ILE A 7 6.58 -6.97 23.12
N GLU A 8 7.56 -6.11 22.81
CA GLU A 8 7.58 -5.36 21.55
C GLU A 8 7.71 -6.35 20.37
N ARG A 9 6.59 -6.72 19.77
CA ARG A 9 6.59 -7.50 18.52
C ARG A 9 6.97 -6.59 17.36
N ARG A 10 8.22 -6.69 16.92
CA ARG A 10 8.67 -6.05 15.68
C ARG A 10 8.32 -6.90 14.47
N LEU A 11 7.48 -6.39 13.58
CA LEU A 11 7.24 -6.99 12.26
C LEU A 11 8.34 -6.56 11.28
N LEU A 12 8.94 -7.54 10.60
CA LEU A 12 9.86 -7.30 9.48
C LEU A 12 9.10 -7.49 8.17
N ILE A 13 8.96 -6.42 7.40
CA ILE A 13 8.25 -6.43 6.12
C ILE A 13 9.27 -6.44 4.98
N ASN A 14 9.26 -7.51 4.19
CA ASN A 14 10.08 -7.60 2.98
C ASN A 14 9.40 -6.85 1.84
N LYS A 15 9.96 -5.71 1.44
CA LYS A 15 9.42 -4.90 0.34
C LYS A 15 9.58 -5.63 -1.00
N PRO A 16 8.55 -5.65 -1.87
CA PRO A 16 8.66 -6.22 -3.20
C PRO A 16 9.72 -5.52 -4.06
N ASN A 17 10.35 -6.27 -4.95
CA ASN A 17 11.22 -5.67 -5.95
C ASN A 17 10.39 -5.06 -7.08
N PHE A 18 10.29 -3.74 -7.11
CA PHE A 18 9.59 -2.99 -8.15
C PHE A 18 10.48 -2.71 -9.36
N THR A 19 9.86 -2.75 -10.54
CA THR A 19 10.46 -2.30 -11.80
C THR A 19 10.70 -0.77 -11.78
N GLY A 20 11.52 -0.28 -12.72
CA GLY A 20 11.82 1.16 -12.81
C GLY A 20 10.58 2.05 -12.95
N TYR A 21 9.60 1.65 -13.78
CA TYR A 21 8.37 2.43 -13.96
C TYR A 21 7.46 2.41 -12.72
N GLN A 22 7.42 1.30 -11.98
CA GLN A 22 6.70 1.22 -10.71
C GLN A 22 7.33 2.13 -9.67
N LYS A 23 8.66 2.12 -9.54
CA LYS A 23 9.37 3.03 -8.62
C LYS A 23 9.12 4.49 -8.97
N ALA A 24 9.21 4.84 -10.26
CA ALA A 24 9.02 6.20 -10.73
C ALA A 24 7.66 6.80 -10.32
N ILE A 25 6.59 6.00 -10.32
CA ILE A 25 5.28 6.47 -9.85
C ILE A 25 5.16 6.45 -8.32
N LEU A 26 5.55 5.35 -7.67
CA LEU A 26 5.37 5.17 -6.22
C LEU A 26 6.23 6.12 -5.37
N GLU A 27 7.38 6.55 -5.89
CA GLU A 27 8.35 7.42 -5.22
C GLU A 27 8.22 8.89 -5.65
N SER A 28 7.23 9.20 -6.50
CA SER A 28 6.96 10.57 -6.93
C SER A 28 6.59 11.46 -5.74
N LYS A 29 7.19 12.66 -5.68
CA LYS A 29 6.87 13.68 -4.66
C LYS A 29 5.63 14.51 -5.00
N LYS A 30 4.96 14.23 -6.12
CA LYS A 30 3.77 14.98 -6.55
C LYS A 30 2.57 14.57 -5.70
N ARG A 31 1.73 15.55 -5.35
CA ARG A 31 0.49 15.31 -4.58
C ARG A 31 -0.48 14.38 -5.33
N PHE A 32 -0.54 14.52 -6.64
CA PHE A 32 -1.37 13.71 -7.51
C PHE A 32 -0.50 13.11 -8.60
N THR A 33 -0.74 11.84 -8.89
CA THR A 33 -0.05 11.07 -9.91
C THR A 33 -1.07 10.29 -10.72
N ILE A 34 -0.86 10.21 -12.03
CA ILE A 34 -1.72 9.46 -12.95
C ILE A 34 -0.85 8.39 -13.61
N THR A 35 -1.34 7.15 -13.63
CA THR A 35 -0.67 6.02 -14.28
C THR A 35 -1.54 5.48 -15.39
N GLU A 36 -1.13 5.70 -16.63
CA GLU A 36 -1.65 4.95 -17.77
C GLU A 36 -0.85 3.66 -17.91
N ALA A 37 -1.54 2.50 -17.86
CA ALA A 37 -0.85 1.22 -17.83
C ALA A 37 -1.64 0.10 -18.49
N SER A 38 -0.92 -0.74 -19.23
CA SER A 38 -1.45 -1.92 -19.92
C SER A 38 -1.91 -3.02 -18.95
N THR A 39 -2.54 -4.07 -19.47
CA THR A 39 -2.83 -5.28 -18.70
C THR A 39 -1.55 -6.02 -18.35
N LYS A 40 -1.53 -6.75 -17.22
CA LYS A 40 -0.38 -7.53 -16.72
C LYS A 40 0.92 -6.75 -16.41
N SER A 41 0.90 -5.42 -16.43
CA SER A 41 2.00 -4.54 -16.03
C SER A 41 2.25 -4.47 -14.50
N GLY A 42 1.52 -5.23 -13.68
CA GLY A 42 1.67 -5.18 -12.23
C GLY A 42 1.19 -3.88 -11.56
N LYS A 43 0.37 -3.06 -12.25
CA LYS A 43 -0.18 -1.81 -11.69
C LYS A 43 -0.93 -2.01 -10.38
N THR A 44 -1.77 -3.04 -10.28
CA THR A 44 -2.55 -3.32 -9.08
C THR A 44 -1.67 -3.72 -7.89
N PHE A 45 -0.71 -4.63 -8.10
CA PHE A 45 0.18 -5.09 -7.03
C PHE A 45 1.02 -3.94 -6.44
N SER A 46 1.65 -3.14 -7.31
CA SER A 46 2.45 -1.99 -6.87
C SER A 46 1.65 -0.98 -6.05
N HIS A 47 0.43 -0.65 -6.48
CA HIS A 47 -0.39 0.36 -5.80
C HIS A 47 -1.05 -0.17 -4.51
N ILE A 48 -1.36 -1.46 -4.42
CA ILE A 48 -1.84 -2.06 -3.16
C ILE A 48 -0.74 -2.04 -2.10
N PHE A 49 0.49 -2.41 -2.46
CA PHE A 49 1.61 -2.34 -1.51
C PHE A 49 1.90 -0.89 -1.09
N TRP A 50 1.80 0.08 -2.01
CA TRP A 50 1.90 1.50 -1.69
C TRP A 50 0.80 1.96 -0.72
N LEU A 51 -0.44 1.55 -0.94
CA LEU A 51 -1.55 1.88 -0.06
C LEU A 51 -1.37 1.26 1.33
N PHE A 52 -0.87 0.02 1.39
CA PHE A 52 -0.46 -0.64 2.63
C PHE A 52 0.64 0.15 3.36
N GLU A 53 1.71 0.57 2.67
CA GLU A 53 2.77 1.41 3.27
C GLU A 53 2.20 2.75 3.79
N LEU A 54 1.27 3.35 3.04
CA LEU A 54 0.64 4.61 3.45
C LEU A 54 -0.22 4.41 4.70
N ALA A 55 -1.01 3.33 4.77
CA ALA A 55 -1.86 3.01 5.92
C ALA A 55 -1.07 2.83 7.23
N HIS A 56 0.21 2.45 7.14
CA HIS A 56 1.09 2.30 8.30
C HIS A 56 1.81 3.62 8.70
N ARG A 57 1.64 4.70 7.93
CA ARG A 57 2.27 6.01 8.19
C ARG A 57 1.30 7.09 8.66
N ILE A 58 -0.01 6.83 8.58
CA ILE A 58 -1.04 7.79 8.97
C ILE A 58 -1.22 7.86 10.49
N MET A 59 -1.83 8.94 10.96
CA MET A 59 -2.17 9.16 12.37
C MET A 59 -3.56 8.61 12.71
N PRO A 60 -3.88 8.38 14.00
CA PRO A 60 -5.23 8.04 14.42
C PRO A 60 -6.27 9.04 13.87
N GLY A 61 -7.37 8.52 13.32
CA GLY A 61 -8.43 9.31 12.69
C GLY A 61 -8.21 9.65 11.22
N GLN A 62 -7.09 9.22 10.62
CA GLN A 62 -6.86 9.30 9.18
C GLN A 62 -7.13 7.95 8.52
N GLU A 63 -7.49 7.97 7.25
CA GLU A 63 -7.80 6.78 6.48
C GLU A 63 -7.26 6.86 5.05
N VAL A 64 -7.02 5.69 4.45
CA VAL A 64 -6.55 5.55 3.07
C VAL A 64 -7.44 4.55 2.35
N TRP A 65 -7.82 4.86 1.12
CA TRP A 65 -8.91 4.18 0.44
C TRP A 65 -8.48 3.70 -0.96
N TRP A 66 -8.80 2.44 -1.27
CA TRP A 66 -8.81 1.95 -2.65
C TRP A 66 -10.23 2.07 -3.20
N ILE A 67 -10.41 2.88 -4.23
CA ILE A 67 -11.72 3.13 -4.83
C ILE A 67 -11.74 2.57 -6.25
N ALA A 68 -12.83 1.91 -6.62
CA ALA A 68 -13.08 1.40 -7.96
C ALA A 68 -14.54 1.67 -8.37
N PRO A 69 -14.86 1.67 -9.68
CA PRO A 69 -16.21 1.91 -10.18
C PRO A 69 -17.29 0.97 -9.63
N ILE A 70 -16.94 -0.27 -9.28
CA ILE A 70 -17.85 -1.27 -8.71
C ILE A 70 -17.21 -2.01 -7.54
N TYR A 71 -18.05 -2.48 -6.61
CA TYR A 71 -17.62 -3.17 -5.39
C TYR A 71 -16.70 -4.36 -5.66
N SER A 72 -17.04 -5.22 -6.62
CA SER A 72 -16.25 -6.41 -6.94
C SER A 72 -14.82 -6.08 -7.39
N GLN A 73 -14.60 -4.93 -8.02
CA GLN A 73 -13.26 -4.48 -8.40
C GLN A 73 -12.47 -3.95 -7.19
N ALA A 74 -13.12 -3.22 -6.28
CA ALA A 74 -12.50 -2.78 -5.04
C ALA A 74 -12.15 -3.97 -4.13
N GLU A 75 -13.05 -4.95 -4.06
CA GLU A 75 -12.88 -6.18 -3.28
C GLU A 75 -11.65 -6.99 -3.74
N ILE A 76 -11.38 -7.05 -5.05
CA ILE A 76 -10.18 -7.72 -5.58
C ILE A 76 -8.90 -7.10 -5.02
N ALA A 77 -8.83 -5.77 -4.91
CA ALA A 77 -7.65 -5.09 -4.38
C ALA A 77 -7.52 -5.30 -2.87
N PHE A 78 -8.63 -5.19 -2.14
CA PHE A 78 -8.67 -5.40 -0.70
C PHE A 78 -8.24 -6.81 -0.31
N LYS A 79 -8.75 -7.86 -0.97
CA LYS A 79 -8.41 -9.26 -0.67
C LYS A 79 -6.96 -9.65 -1.01
N ARG A 80 -6.27 -8.86 -1.84
CA ARG A 80 -4.89 -9.12 -2.29
C ARG A 80 -3.85 -8.34 -1.49
N MET A 81 -4.29 -7.44 -0.62
CA MET A 81 -3.45 -6.76 0.36
C MET A 81 -3.16 -7.69 1.53
#